data_AF-A0A2W2BK62-F1
#
_entry.id   AF-A0A2W2BK62-F1
#
_cell.length_a   1.000
_cell.length_b   1.000
_cell.length_c   1.000
_cell.angle_alpha   90.00
_cell.angle_beta   90.00
_cell.angle_gamma   90.00
#
_symmetry.space_group_name_H-M   'P 1'
#
loop_
_entity.id
_entity.type
_entity.pdbx_description
1 polymer ?
#
loop_
_entity_poly.entity_id
_entity_poly.type
_entity_poly.pdbx_seq_one_letter_code
_entity_poly.pdbx_strand_id
1 'polypeptide(L)'
;MKKLILFLALSCFVATGVNAQVDLNSMASKATGTATNVENTAKALGELANGIAPGALNSSWLTNKTSWLKGASTVTSASGAGKLLGQLGGFLKPSATKSGFDLSKWISTANTLKSFSGVGSSIKSLLGGMNASSLTSSFLKNKDTYMSLLNTLK
;
A
#
# COMPACT_ATOMS: atom_id res chain seq x y z
N MET A 1 -24.50 50.33 -41.56
CA MET A 1 -23.64 49.74 -40.51
C MET A 1 -24.46 48.71 -39.75
N LYS A 2 -24.25 47.41 -40.05
CA LYS A 2 -25.07 46.29 -39.55
C LYS A 2 -24.30 45.52 -38.47
N LYS A 3 -25.04 45.21 -37.42
CA LYS A 3 -24.73 44.46 -36.19
C LYS A 3 -24.17 43.06 -36.47
N LEU A 4 -23.29 42.53 -35.62
CA LEU A 4 -23.56 41.28 -34.87
C LEU A 4 -22.48 40.97 -33.82
N ILE A 5 -22.96 40.59 -32.65
CA ILE A 5 -22.29 40.05 -31.47
C ILE A 5 -21.99 38.56 -31.71
N LEU A 6 -20.83 38.03 -31.29
CA LEU A 6 -20.79 36.66 -30.70
C LEU A 6 -19.57 36.39 -29.82
N PHE A 7 -19.89 35.85 -28.65
CA PHE A 7 -19.08 35.30 -27.56
C PHE A 7 -18.08 34.21 -28.01
N LEU A 8 -16.89 34.18 -27.40
CA LEU A 8 -16.23 32.91 -27.09
C LEU A 8 -15.39 33.05 -25.81
N ALA A 9 -15.98 32.61 -24.69
CA ALA A 9 -15.29 32.46 -23.42
C ALA A 9 -14.39 31.22 -23.50
N LEU A 10 -13.07 31.45 -23.55
CA LEU A 10 -12.06 30.41 -23.53
C LEU A 10 -11.72 30.05 -22.07
N SER A 11 -12.51 29.15 -21.48
CA SER A 11 -12.25 28.55 -20.17
C SER A 11 -11.45 27.26 -20.33
N CYS A 12 -10.12 27.36 -20.40
CA CYS A 12 -9.23 26.20 -20.25
C CYS A 12 -8.92 25.96 -18.77
N PHE A 13 -9.72 25.07 -18.19
CA PHE A 13 -9.43 24.11 -17.13
C PHE A 13 -8.01 24.17 -16.52
N VAL A 14 -7.91 24.67 -15.29
CA VAL A 14 -6.76 24.44 -14.41
C VAL A 14 -7.03 23.12 -13.70
N ALA A 15 -6.39 22.02 -14.15
CA ALA A 15 -6.38 20.78 -13.39
C ALA A 15 -5.44 20.94 -12.19
N THR A 16 -5.99 21.40 -11.06
CA THR A 16 -5.31 21.24 -9.77
C THR A 16 -5.31 19.76 -9.43
N GLY A 17 -4.12 19.15 -9.49
CA GLY A 17 -3.90 17.80 -9.00
C GLY A 17 -4.24 17.76 -7.51
N VAL A 18 -5.42 17.26 -7.18
CA VAL A 18 -5.79 16.93 -5.80
C VAL A 18 -4.92 15.73 -5.41
N ASN A 19 -3.85 15.97 -4.67
CA ASN A 19 -3.21 14.92 -3.89
C ASN A 19 -4.23 14.49 -2.83
N ALA A 20 -5.03 13.46 -3.14
CA ALA A 20 -5.80 12.74 -2.14
C ALA A 20 -4.80 12.03 -1.22
N GLN A 21 -4.27 12.78 -0.26
CA GLN A 21 -3.57 12.22 0.88
C GLN A 21 -4.66 11.54 1.70
N VAL A 22 -4.71 10.20 1.62
CA VAL A 22 -5.63 9.38 2.41
C VAL A 22 -5.35 9.70 3.87
N ASP A 23 -6.31 10.33 4.54
CA ASP A 23 -6.26 10.63 5.97
C ASP A 23 -6.38 9.33 6.76
N LEU A 24 -5.22 8.79 7.14
CA LEU A 24 -5.09 7.56 7.92
C LEU A 24 -5.80 7.64 9.29
N ASN A 25 -6.09 8.84 9.82
CA ASN A 25 -6.82 8.98 11.09
C ASN A 25 -8.30 8.64 10.96
N SER A 26 -8.87 8.68 9.75
CA SER A 26 -10.27 8.29 9.50
C SER A 26 -10.50 6.76 9.47
N MET A 27 -9.43 5.96 9.50
CA MET A 27 -9.48 4.50 9.42
C MET A 27 -9.52 3.80 10.79
N ALA A 28 -9.41 4.57 11.88
CA ALA A 28 -9.16 4.09 13.25
C ALA A 28 -10.43 3.95 14.13
N SER A 29 -11.64 4.16 13.61
CA SER A 29 -12.84 4.23 14.45
C SER A 29 -13.83 3.09 14.18
N LYS A 30 -13.47 1.88 14.63
CA LYS A 30 -14.36 0.89 15.30
C LYS A 30 -13.67 -0.46 15.43
N ALA A 31 -13.17 -0.78 16.62
CA ALA A 31 -13.66 -1.90 17.43
C ALA A 31 -12.82 -1.98 18.73
N THR A 32 -13.28 -2.75 19.71
CA THR A 32 -12.62 -2.99 20.99
C THR A 32 -12.10 -4.44 21.04
N GLY A 33 -10.86 -4.65 21.47
CA GLY A 33 -10.28 -5.97 21.84
C GLY A 33 -9.65 -6.80 20.72
N THR A 34 -10.37 -7.12 19.65
CA THR A 34 -9.87 -7.84 18.43
C THR A 34 -9.56 -6.88 17.27
N ALA A 35 -10.09 -5.66 17.42
CA ALA A 35 -9.93 -4.53 16.55
C ALA A 35 -8.48 -4.13 16.29
N THR A 36 -7.63 -4.23 17.33
CA THR A 36 -6.27 -3.73 17.28
C THR A 36 -5.43 -4.47 16.24
N ASN A 37 -5.61 -5.79 16.12
CA ASN A 37 -4.89 -6.58 15.11
C ASN A 37 -5.38 -6.29 13.69
N VAL A 38 -6.71 -6.19 13.50
CA VAL A 38 -7.31 -5.89 12.21
C VAL A 38 -6.93 -4.48 11.75
N GLU A 39 -7.10 -3.49 12.62
CA GLU A 39 -6.77 -2.09 12.40
C GLU A 39 -5.27 -1.90 12.18
N ASN A 40 -4.41 -2.47 13.04
CA ASN A 40 -2.96 -2.39 12.84
C ASN A 40 -2.52 -3.10 11.57
N THR A 41 -3.21 -4.16 11.16
CA THR A 41 -2.96 -4.82 9.87
C THR A 41 -3.37 -3.93 8.70
N ALA A 42 -4.55 -3.31 8.74
CA ALA A 42 -5.00 -2.37 7.72
C ALA A 42 -4.03 -1.18 7.60
N LYS A 43 -3.63 -0.61 8.74
CA LYS A 43 -2.63 0.46 8.83
C LYS A 43 -1.29 -0.01 8.27
N ALA A 44 -0.81 -1.18 8.67
CA ALA A 44 0.47 -1.72 8.21
C ALA A 44 0.48 -1.95 6.69
N LEU A 45 -0.61 -2.48 6.12
CA LEU A 45 -0.76 -2.68 4.68
C LEU A 45 -0.82 -1.34 3.93
N GLY A 46 -1.55 -0.36 4.44
CA GLY A 46 -1.61 0.98 3.86
C GLY A 46 -0.26 1.69 3.88
N GLU A 47 0.46 1.63 5.00
CA GLU A 47 1.80 2.18 5.14
C GLU A 47 2.82 1.45 4.25
N LEU A 48 2.72 0.12 4.09
CA LEU A 48 3.56 -0.65 3.16
C LEU A 48 3.37 -0.19 1.72
N ALA A 49 2.11 -0.10 1.26
CA ALA A 49 1.80 0.28 -0.11
C ALA A 49 2.25 1.70 -0.46
N ASN A 50 2.23 2.62 0.52
CA ASN A 50 2.76 3.98 0.36
C ASN A 50 4.28 4.06 0.58
N GLY A 51 4.85 3.07 1.26
CA GLY A 51 6.29 2.96 1.52
C GLY A 51 7.09 2.43 0.35
N ILE A 52 6.47 1.72 -0.58
CA ILE A 52 7.11 1.22 -1.79
C ILE A 52 7.18 2.35 -2.83
N ALA A 53 8.39 2.58 -3.36
CA ALA A 53 8.61 3.59 -4.39
C ALA A 53 7.86 3.22 -5.68
N PRO A 54 7.19 4.16 -6.38
CA PRO A 54 6.47 3.86 -7.62
C PRO A 54 7.32 3.16 -8.69
N GLY A 55 8.61 3.49 -8.77
CA GLY A 55 9.55 2.86 -9.70
C GLY A 55 9.77 1.36 -9.44
N ALA A 56 9.53 0.88 -8.22
CA ALA A 56 9.64 -0.51 -7.81
C ALA A 56 8.43 -1.37 -8.22
N LEU A 57 7.33 -0.75 -8.65
CA LEU A 57 6.08 -1.41 -9.01
C LEU A 57 5.90 -1.43 -10.53
N ASN A 58 5.25 -2.48 -11.04
CA ASN A 58 4.86 -2.59 -12.44
C ASN A 58 3.65 -1.69 -12.76
N SER A 59 3.35 -1.52 -14.05
CA SER A 59 2.26 -0.65 -14.51
C SER A 59 0.88 -1.12 -14.03
N SER A 60 0.68 -2.42 -13.81
CA SER A 60 -0.58 -2.98 -13.29
C SER A 60 -0.92 -2.45 -11.90
N TRP A 61 0.06 -2.04 -11.09
CA TRP A 61 -0.21 -1.40 -9.81
C TRP A 61 -1.03 -0.14 -9.96
N LEU A 62 -0.77 0.71 -10.96
CA LEU A 62 -1.46 1.99 -11.12
C LEU A 62 -2.98 1.80 -11.28
N THR A 63 -3.38 0.77 -12.03
CA THR A 63 -4.78 0.41 -12.24
C THR A 63 -5.40 -0.26 -11.01
N ASN A 64 -4.60 -1.01 -10.24
CA ASN A 64 -5.11 -1.83 -9.13
C ASN A 64 -4.98 -1.16 -7.75
N LYS A 65 -4.19 -0.10 -7.62
CA LYS A 65 -3.84 0.54 -6.34
C LYS A 65 -5.08 0.92 -5.54
N THR A 66 -6.07 1.55 -6.17
CA THR A 66 -7.30 1.98 -5.48
C THR A 66 -8.09 0.80 -4.93
N SER A 67 -8.26 -0.26 -5.74
CA SER A 67 -8.95 -1.49 -5.32
C SER A 67 -8.18 -2.20 -4.21
N TRP A 68 -6.85 -2.27 -4.33
CA TRP A 68 -5.98 -2.89 -3.34
C TRP A 68 -6.02 -2.14 -2.01
N LEU A 69 -5.91 -0.80 -2.02
CA LEU A 69 -5.99 0.03 -0.82
C LEU A 69 -7.35 -0.08 -0.14
N LYS A 70 -8.44 -0.17 -0.93
CA LYS A 70 -9.77 -0.46 -0.40
C LYS A 70 -9.82 -1.84 0.25
N GLY A 71 -9.24 -2.86 -0.38
CA GLY A 71 -9.14 -4.20 0.21
C GLY A 71 -8.35 -4.20 1.52
N ALA A 72 -7.23 -3.46 1.57
CA ALA A 72 -6.41 -3.31 2.77
C ALA A 72 -7.15 -2.59 3.91
N SER A 73 -7.95 -1.56 3.60
CA SER A 73 -8.72 -0.85 4.62
C SER A 73 -9.88 -1.66 5.19
N THR A 74 -10.43 -2.59 4.40
CA THR A 74 -11.55 -3.44 4.80
C THR A 74 -11.11 -4.87 5.14
N VAL A 75 -9.82 -5.08 5.41
CA VAL A 75 -9.33 -6.41 5.77
C VAL A 75 -9.94 -6.82 7.12
N THR A 76 -10.38 -8.07 7.24
CA THR A 76 -11.01 -8.58 8.48
C THR A 76 -10.33 -9.85 9.00
N SER A 77 -9.40 -10.42 8.25
CA SER A 77 -8.73 -11.67 8.57
C SER A 77 -7.29 -11.69 8.09
N ALA A 78 -6.46 -12.50 8.75
CA ALA A 78 -5.08 -12.73 8.35
C ALA A 78 -4.97 -13.35 6.95
N SER A 79 -5.88 -14.26 6.58
CA SER A 79 -5.92 -14.83 5.23
C SER A 79 -6.25 -13.78 4.18
N GLY A 80 -7.14 -12.83 4.48
CA GLY A 80 -7.42 -11.68 3.61
C GLY A 80 -6.19 -10.78 3.44
N ALA A 81 -5.51 -10.47 4.54
CA ALA A 81 -4.26 -9.70 4.52
C ALA A 81 -3.15 -10.42 3.74
N GLY A 82 -3.02 -11.73 3.90
CA GLY A 82 -2.06 -12.56 3.18
C GLY A 82 -2.28 -12.56 1.67
N LYS A 83 -3.55 -12.61 1.21
CA LYS A 83 -3.89 -12.45 -0.21
C LYS A 83 -3.50 -11.08 -0.74
N LEU A 84 -3.75 -10.01 0.02
CA LEU A 84 -3.32 -8.66 -0.37
C LEU A 84 -1.81 -8.54 -0.46
N LEU A 85 -1.06 -9.14 0.46
CA LEU A 85 0.41 -9.21 0.38
C LEU A 85 0.87 -9.98 -0.86
N GLY A 86 0.25 -11.13 -1.16
CA GLY A 86 0.55 -11.90 -2.37
C GLY A 86 0.29 -11.08 -3.65
N GLN A 87 -0.82 -10.35 -3.70
CA GLN A 87 -1.13 -9.42 -4.79
C GLN A 87 -0.08 -8.31 -4.91
N LEU A 88 0.31 -7.69 -3.79
CA LEU A 88 1.33 -6.64 -3.77
C LEU A 88 2.67 -7.16 -4.28
N GLY A 89 3.06 -8.38 -3.89
CA GLY A 89 4.25 -9.04 -4.42
C GLY A 89 4.20 -9.24 -5.93
N GLY A 90 3.03 -9.62 -6.46
CA GLY A 90 2.82 -9.73 -7.91
C GLY A 90 2.93 -8.39 -8.66
N PHE A 91 2.83 -7.26 -7.96
CA PHE A 91 3.05 -5.93 -8.53
C PHE A 91 4.50 -5.45 -8.42
N LEU A 92 5.34 -6.09 -7.60
CA LEU A 92 6.75 -5.72 -7.50
C LEU A 92 7.51 -6.15 -8.76
N LYS A 93 8.37 -5.25 -9.25
CA LYS A 93 9.35 -5.60 -10.27
C LYS A 93 10.43 -6.50 -9.67
N PRO A 94 11.02 -7.44 -10.42
CA PRO A 94 12.15 -8.23 -9.94
C PRO A 94 13.33 -7.38 -9.45
N SER A 95 13.56 -6.23 -10.07
CA SER A 95 14.60 -5.27 -9.66
C SER A 95 14.31 -4.55 -8.33
N ALA A 96 13.08 -4.66 -7.80
CA ALA A 96 12.72 -4.08 -6.51
C ALA A 96 13.29 -4.86 -5.33
N THR A 97 13.64 -6.12 -5.55
CA THR A 97 14.15 -7.04 -4.54
C THR A 97 15.64 -7.25 -4.69
N LYS A 98 16.31 -7.56 -3.58
CA LYS A 98 17.72 -7.92 -3.52
C LYS A 98 17.95 -9.23 -4.27
N SER A 99 19.15 -9.39 -4.81
CA SER A 99 19.60 -10.68 -5.34
C SER A 99 19.49 -11.76 -4.26
N GLY A 100 18.95 -12.93 -4.63
CA GLY A 100 18.73 -14.06 -3.73
C GLY A 100 17.42 -14.02 -2.93
N PHE A 101 16.64 -12.94 -2.97
CA PHE A 101 15.29 -12.94 -2.41
C PHE A 101 14.31 -13.61 -3.39
N ASP A 102 13.74 -14.73 -2.97
CA ASP A 102 12.75 -15.47 -3.76
C ASP A 102 11.35 -14.86 -3.60
N LEU A 103 11.05 -13.88 -4.46
CA LEU A 103 9.76 -13.18 -4.46
C LEU A 103 8.60 -14.14 -4.73
N SER A 104 8.77 -15.13 -5.61
CA SER A 104 7.72 -16.11 -5.94
C SER A 104 7.36 -16.97 -4.73
N LYS A 105 8.36 -17.50 -4.03
CA LYS A 105 8.14 -18.28 -2.79
C LYS A 105 7.53 -17.42 -1.68
N TRP A 106 7.96 -16.16 -1.57
CA TRP A 106 7.36 -15.22 -0.62
C TRP A 106 5.87 -14.99 -0.94
N ILE A 107 5.50 -14.77 -2.20
CA ILE A 107 4.10 -14.63 -2.64
C ILE A 107 3.29 -15.88 -2.29
N SER A 108 3.80 -17.07 -2.60
CA SER A 108 3.13 -18.33 -2.26
C SER A 108 2.91 -18.46 -0.75
N THR A 109 3.90 -18.09 0.05
CA THR A 109 3.80 -18.11 1.52
C THR A 109 2.76 -17.09 2.01
N ALA A 110 2.81 -15.85 1.50
CA ALA A 110 1.89 -14.79 1.85
C ALA A 110 0.42 -15.18 1.62
N ASN A 111 0.13 -15.85 0.49
CA ASN A 111 -1.22 -16.32 0.15
C ASN A 111 -1.77 -17.41 1.10
N THR A 112 -0.94 -18.01 1.94
CA THR A 112 -1.32 -19.12 2.84
C THR A 112 -1.37 -18.72 4.32
N LEU A 113 -1.12 -17.44 4.63
CA LEU A 113 -1.09 -16.95 6.00
C LEU A 113 -2.44 -17.11 6.70
N LYS A 114 -2.40 -17.57 7.96
CA LYS A 114 -3.59 -17.80 8.80
C LYS A 114 -3.59 -17.01 10.11
N SER A 115 -2.50 -16.30 10.43
CA SER A 115 -2.37 -15.49 11.65
C SER A 115 -1.84 -14.09 11.35
N PHE A 116 -2.22 -13.11 12.19
CA PHE A 116 -1.73 -11.73 12.04
C PHE A 116 -0.24 -11.61 12.34
N SER A 117 0.28 -12.36 13.30
CA SER A 117 1.74 -12.56 13.48
C SER A 117 2.45 -13.05 12.21
N GLY A 118 1.83 -13.95 11.45
CA GLY A 118 2.33 -14.39 10.16
C GLY A 118 2.35 -13.27 9.12
N VAL A 119 1.32 -12.41 9.10
CA VAL A 119 1.27 -11.20 8.26
C VAL A 119 2.40 -10.25 8.61
N GLY A 120 2.58 -9.91 9.89
CA GLY A 120 3.67 -9.05 10.35
C GLY A 120 5.04 -9.61 9.98
N SER A 121 5.25 -10.91 10.16
CA SER A 121 6.51 -11.59 9.79
C SER A 121 6.74 -11.59 8.27
N SER A 122 5.70 -11.80 7.48
CA SER A 122 5.78 -11.76 6.02
C SER A 122 6.15 -10.36 5.50
N ILE A 123 5.56 -9.31 6.08
CA ILE A 123 5.93 -7.92 5.75
C ILE A 123 7.39 -7.64 6.11
N LYS A 124 7.85 -8.05 7.31
CA LYS A 124 9.27 -7.90 7.69
C LYS A 124 10.20 -8.63 6.73
N SER A 125 9.84 -9.85 6.34
CA SER A 125 10.61 -10.63 5.37
C SER A 125 10.70 -9.91 4.03
N LEU A 126 9.59 -9.34 3.54
CA LEU A 126 9.58 -8.56 2.31
C LEU A 126 10.51 -7.35 2.44
N LEU A 127 10.36 -6.54 3.49
CA LEU A 127 11.21 -5.36 3.72
C LEU A 127 12.70 -5.72 3.84
N GLY A 128 13.02 -6.86 4.43
CA GLY A 128 14.39 -7.40 4.48
C GLY A 128 14.91 -7.79 3.09
N GLY A 129 14.02 -8.28 2.23
CA GLY A 129 14.28 -8.67 0.84
C GLY A 129 14.27 -7.53 -0.18
N MET A 130 13.70 -6.37 0.13
CA MET A 130 13.63 -5.23 -0.79
C MET A 130 14.93 -4.42 -0.84
N ASN A 131 15.24 -3.86 -2.01
CA ASN A 131 16.30 -2.87 -2.17
C ASN A 131 15.90 -1.56 -1.49
N ALA A 132 16.85 -0.88 -0.84
CA ALA A 132 16.56 0.39 -0.18
C ALA A 132 16.03 1.47 -1.15
N SER A 133 16.53 1.48 -2.39
CA SER A 133 16.05 2.36 -3.48
C SER A 133 14.62 2.06 -3.92
N SER A 134 14.07 0.91 -3.53
CA SER A 134 12.69 0.51 -3.83
C SER A 134 11.70 0.94 -2.74
N LEU A 135 12.19 1.60 -1.70
CA LEU A 135 11.41 2.19 -0.64
C LEU A 135 11.51 3.72 -0.73
N THR A 136 10.45 4.41 -0.35
CA THR A 136 10.45 5.87 -0.30
C THR A 136 11.33 6.36 0.84
N SER A 137 11.97 7.52 0.67
CA SER A 137 12.83 8.11 1.70
C SER A 137 12.06 8.41 3.00
N SER A 138 10.78 8.77 2.90
CA SER A 138 9.90 8.99 4.06
C SER A 138 9.64 7.70 4.83
N PHE A 139 9.46 6.58 4.13
CA PHE A 139 9.28 5.28 4.77
C PHE A 139 10.55 4.80 5.45
N LEU A 140 11.71 4.94 4.80
CA LEU A 140 13.00 4.60 5.40
C LEU A 140 13.27 5.37 6.70
N LYS A 141 12.92 6.66 6.75
CA LYS A 141 13.04 7.48 7.98
C LYS A 141 12.15 7.00 9.12
N ASN A 142 10.98 6.42 8.80
CA ASN A 142 10.01 5.93 9.78
C ASN A 142 10.05 4.41 9.94
N LYS A 143 11.09 3.74 9.42
CA LYS A 143 11.16 2.29 9.36
C LYS A 143 11.07 1.65 10.74
N ASP A 144 11.69 2.23 11.77
CA ASP A 144 11.67 1.66 13.12
C ASP A 144 10.29 1.74 13.77
N THR A 145 9.57 2.84 13.57
CA THR A 145 8.16 2.99 13.96
C THR A 145 7.30 1.94 13.26
N TYR A 146 7.54 1.74 11.96
CA TYR A 146 6.85 0.73 11.18
C TYR A 146 7.14 -0.70 11.69
N MET A 147 8.40 -1.03 11.95
CA MET A 147 8.79 -2.32 12.51
C MET A 147 8.17 -2.56 13.89
N SER A 148 8.02 -1.51 14.69
CA SER A 148 7.32 -1.56 15.98
C SER A 148 5.83 -1.85 15.80
N LEU A 149 5.17 -1.20 14.84
CA LEU A 149 3.79 -1.55 14.44
C LEU A 149 3.69 -3.03 14.04
N LEU A 150 4.61 -3.54 13.21
CA LEU A 150 4.59 -4.95 12.82
C LEU A 150 4.80 -5.94 13.97
N ASN A 151 5.37 -5.50 15.10
CA ASN A 151 5.51 -6.34 16.31
C ASN A 151 4.20 -6.41 17.12
N THR A 152 3.24 -5.53 16.88
CA THR A 152 1.94 -5.56 17.57
C THR A 152 0.94 -6.50 16.91
N LEU A 153 1.18 -6.92 15.67
CA LEU A 153 0.38 -7.92 14.96
C LEU A 153 0.64 -9.29 15.57
N LYS A 154 -0.32 -9.79 16.39
CA LYS A 154 -0.21 -11.09 17.08
C LYS A 154 -1.24 -12.08 16.56
#